data_AF-E4ZZI7-F1
#
_entry.id   AF-E4ZZI7-F1
#
_cell.length_a   1.000
_cell.length_b   1.000
_cell.length_c   1.000
_cell.angle_alpha   90.00
_cell.angle_beta   90.00
_cell.angle_gamma   90.00
#
_symmetry.space_group_name_H-M   'P 1'
#
loop_
_entity.id
_entity.type
_entity.pdbx_description
1 polymer ?
#
loop_
_entity_poly.entity_id
_entity_poly.type
_entity_poly.pdbx_seq_one_letter_code
_entity_poly.pdbx_strand_id
1 'polypeptide(L)'
;MAPRNIPSFYILWHLYLEPLLALSGAYYLHFAPSIYHSYMPPSTSYNPTSQIVYDQLASSYVFFAFIEGVALRVVDDLPTWRVLVFGLALCDAGHCYAAWYAMGTEGVLDWAAWRARDWVANVLNVLPLVVRGAFLMGVGMGGGKEGGRT
;
A
#
# COMPACT_ATOMS: atom_id res chain seq x y z
N MET A 1 -3.81 -15.46 -13.76
CA MET A 1 -4.94 -15.91 -12.92
C MET A 1 -4.41 -15.93 -11.48
N ALA A 2 -5.21 -15.91 -10.41
CA ALA A 2 -4.62 -16.05 -9.07
C ALA A 2 -4.23 -17.52 -8.79
N PRO A 3 -3.10 -17.80 -8.11
CA PRO A 3 -2.72 -19.15 -7.71
C PRO A 3 -3.81 -19.87 -6.92
N ARG A 4 -3.82 -21.21 -7.00
CA ARG A 4 -4.76 -22.04 -6.24
C ARG A 4 -4.56 -21.83 -4.73
N ASN A 5 -5.66 -21.86 -3.98
CA ASN A 5 -5.71 -21.75 -2.51
C ASN A 5 -5.46 -20.37 -1.90
N ILE A 6 -5.47 -19.29 -2.69
CA ILE A 6 -5.52 -17.93 -2.15
C ILE A 6 -6.97 -17.56 -1.79
N PRO A 7 -7.25 -17.15 -0.54
CA PRO A 7 -8.57 -16.64 -0.15
C PRO A 7 -9.07 -15.51 -1.05
N SER A 8 -10.36 -15.53 -1.39
CA SER A 8 -11.00 -14.55 -2.27
C SER A 8 -10.84 -13.10 -1.80
N PHE A 9 -10.75 -12.89 -0.48
CA PHE A 9 -10.46 -11.58 0.11
C PHE A 9 -9.15 -10.97 -0.40
N TYR A 10 -8.05 -11.74 -0.38
CA TYR A 10 -6.75 -11.23 -0.85
C TYR A 10 -6.75 -10.98 -2.35
N ILE A 11 -7.51 -11.76 -3.12
CA ILE A 11 -7.67 -11.54 -4.55
C ILE A 11 -8.41 -10.22 -4.78
N LEU A 12 -9.56 -10.01 -4.13
CA LEU A 12 -10.32 -8.77 -4.25
C LEU A 12 -9.48 -7.54 -3.87
N TRP A 13 -8.75 -7.64 -2.75
CA TRP A 13 -7.90 -6.58 -2.27
C TRP A 13 -6.77 -6.25 -3.25
N HIS A 14 -5.83 -7.20 -3.46
CA HIS A 14 -4.60 -6.92 -4.20
C HIS A 14 -4.83 -6.75 -5.70
N LEU A 15 -5.86 -7.38 -6.29
CA LEU A 15 -6.00 -7.34 -7.76
C LEU A 15 -6.94 -6.25 -8.22
N TYR A 16 -7.85 -5.77 -7.37
CA TYR A 16 -8.92 -4.87 -7.80
C TYR A 16 -8.96 -3.58 -6.98
N LEU A 17 -9.12 -3.68 -5.65
CA LEU A 17 -9.28 -2.49 -4.83
C LEU A 17 -8.00 -1.65 -4.80
N GLU A 18 -6.88 -2.28 -4.49
CA GLU A 18 -5.64 -1.55 -4.32
C GLU A 18 -5.11 -0.90 -5.61
N PRO A 19 -5.06 -1.57 -6.77
CA PRO A 19 -4.57 -0.92 -7.98
C PRO A 19 -5.44 0.30 -8.38
N LEU A 20 -6.75 0.30 -8.06
CA LEU A 20 -7.60 1.47 -8.26
C LEU A 20 -7.29 2.60 -7.28
N LEU A 21 -7.02 2.28 -6.01
CA LEU A 21 -6.60 3.26 -5.01
C LEU A 21 -5.23 3.87 -5.36
N ALA A 22 -4.28 3.04 -5.78
CA ALA A 22 -2.95 3.47 -6.20
C ALA A 22 -3.02 4.39 -7.43
N LEU A 23 -3.77 4.02 -8.46
CA LEU A 23 -4.00 4.90 -9.63
C LEU A 23 -4.69 6.21 -9.26
N SER A 24 -5.66 6.16 -8.34
CA SER A 24 -6.31 7.38 -7.84
C SER A 24 -5.31 8.28 -7.12
N GLY A 25 -4.44 7.71 -6.27
CA GLY A 25 -3.35 8.43 -5.62
C GLY A 25 -2.40 9.06 -6.62
N ALA A 26 -1.97 8.31 -7.64
CA ALA A 26 -1.10 8.80 -8.71
C ALA A 26 -1.75 9.97 -9.47
N TYR A 27 -3.05 9.89 -9.76
CA TYR A 27 -3.80 10.97 -10.39
C TYR A 27 -3.75 12.25 -9.56
N TYR A 28 -4.05 12.17 -8.25
CA TYR A 28 -4.00 13.35 -7.38
C TYR A 28 -2.59 13.92 -7.26
N LEU A 29 -1.55 13.08 -7.21
CA LEU A 29 -0.16 13.54 -7.14
C LEU A 29 0.27 14.33 -8.39
N HIS A 30 -0.14 13.89 -9.58
CA HIS A 30 0.22 14.55 -10.83
C HIS A 30 -0.66 15.78 -11.14
N PHE A 31 -1.98 15.63 -11.03
CA PHE A 31 -2.92 16.61 -11.56
C PHE A 31 -3.51 17.53 -10.49
N ALA A 32 -3.46 17.14 -9.22
CA ALA A 32 -4.02 17.91 -8.12
C ALA A 32 -3.18 17.80 -6.82
N PRO A 33 -1.87 18.10 -6.88
CA PRO A 33 -0.92 17.85 -5.79
C PRO A 33 -1.26 18.63 -4.52
N SER A 34 -1.90 19.80 -4.64
CA SER A 34 -2.41 20.56 -3.49
C SER A 34 -3.52 19.83 -2.74
N ILE A 35 -4.40 19.11 -3.46
CA ILE A 35 -5.44 18.27 -2.87
C ILE A 35 -4.78 17.06 -2.19
N TYR A 36 -3.83 16.40 -2.85
CA TYR A 36 -3.09 15.30 -2.23
C TYR A 36 -2.38 15.75 -0.94
N HIS A 37 -1.68 16.88 -1.00
CA HIS A 37 -0.95 17.43 0.13
C HIS A 37 -1.85 17.79 1.32
N SER A 38 -3.12 18.13 1.09
CA SER A 38 -4.04 18.41 2.18
C SER A 38 -4.28 17.21 3.12
N TYR A 39 -3.89 16.00 2.72
CA TYR A 39 -3.89 14.79 3.55
C TYR A 39 -2.60 14.59 4.35
N MET A 40 -1.58 15.44 4.15
CA MET A 40 -0.33 15.43 4.91
C MET A 40 -0.50 16.21 6.24
N PRO A 41 0.43 16.00 7.20
CA PRO A 41 0.43 16.77 8.44
C PRO A 41 0.47 18.29 8.19
N PRO A 42 -0.24 19.09 9.02
CA PRO A 42 -0.38 20.53 8.81
C PRO A 42 0.93 21.30 9.03
N SER A 43 1.97 20.64 9.55
CA SER A 43 3.34 21.17 9.66
C SER A 43 4.01 21.42 8.31
N THR A 44 3.42 20.93 7.21
CA THR A 44 3.96 21.08 5.85
C THR A 44 2.93 21.76 4.94
N SER A 45 3.42 22.47 3.91
CA SER A 45 2.60 23.05 2.85
C SER A 45 3.14 22.62 1.48
N TYR A 46 2.22 22.48 0.51
CA TYR A 46 2.60 22.19 -0.86
C TYR A 46 3.37 23.37 -1.46
N ASN A 47 4.51 23.07 -2.08
CA ASN A 47 5.28 24.00 -2.88
C ASN A 47 5.36 23.51 -4.33
N PRO A 48 4.94 24.30 -5.33
CA PRO A 48 5.04 23.92 -6.74
C PRO A 48 6.46 23.55 -7.20
N THR A 49 7.50 24.12 -6.59
CA THR A 49 8.89 23.76 -6.92
C THR A 49 9.25 22.35 -6.46
N SER A 50 8.48 21.77 -5.55
CA SER A 50 8.63 20.39 -5.08
C SER A 50 7.85 19.37 -5.90
N GLN A 51 7.22 19.77 -7.02
CA GLN A 51 6.40 18.87 -7.86
C GLN A 51 7.11 17.57 -8.25
N ILE A 52 8.42 17.64 -8.50
CA ILE A 52 9.24 16.46 -8.84
C ILE A 52 9.14 15.35 -7.79
N VAL A 53 8.99 15.69 -6.50
CA VAL A 53 8.85 14.70 -5.42
C VAL A 53 7.47 14.03 -5.48
N TYR A 54 6.42 14.79 -5.79
CA TYR A 54 5.06 14.26 -5.97
C TYR A 54 4.99 13.37 -7.20
N ASP A 55 5.67 13.73 -8.29
CA ASP A 55 5.74 12.93 -9.52
C ASP A 55 6.53 11.63 -9.31
N GLN A 56 7.59 11.66 -8.51
CA GLN A 56 8.32 10.46 -8.09
C GLN A 56 7.42 9.53 -7.26
N LEU A 57 6.66 10.08 -6.31
CA LEU A 57 5.69 9.30 -5.54
C LEU A 57 4.55 8.75 -6.42
N ALA A 58 4.07 9.53 -7.39
CA ALA A 58 3.07 9.09 -8.36
C ALA A 58 3.58 7.90 -9.17
N SER A 59 4.85 7.94 -9.57
CA SER A 59 5.51 6.85 -10.29
C SER A 59 5.54 5.57 -9.45
N SER A 60 5.78 5.66 -8.13
CA SER A 60 5.69 4.51 -7.22
C SER A 60 4.28 3.91 -7.16
N TYR A 61 3.23 4.74 -7.15
CA TYR A 61 1.84 4.27 -7.15
C TYR A 61 1.41 3.66 -8.49
N VAL A 62 1.90 4.19 -9.61
CA VAL A 62 1.72 3.53 -10.91
C VAL A 62 2.42 2.18 -10.92
N PHE A 63 3.61 2.08 -10.32
CA PHE A 63 4.31 0.81 -10.20
C PHE A 63 3.54 -0.20 -9.33
N PHE A 64 2.96 0.22 -8.21
CA PHE A 64 2.03 -0.60 -7.41
C PHE A 64 0.89 -1.13 -8.26
N ALA A 65 0.18 -0.23 -8.93
CA ALA A 65 -0.94 -0.59 -9.79
C ALA A 65 -0.54 -1.54 -10.93
N PHE A 66 0.69 -1.44 -11.45
CA PHE A 66 1.21 -2.38 -12.43
C PHE A 66 1.48 -3.77 -11.82
N ILE A 67 2.16 -3.83 -10.67
CA ILE A 67 2.44 -5.12 -10.01
C ILE A 67 1.13 -5.84 -9.69
N GLU A 68 0.15 -5.10 -9.16
CA GLU A 68 -1.15 -5.63 -8.73
C GLU A 68 -2.10 -5.90 -9.87
N GLY A 69 -2.22 -4.93 -10.77
CA GLY A 69 -3.08 -4.94 -11.95
C GLY A 69 -2.62 -5.93 -13.00
N VAL A 70 -1.30 -6.12 -13.15
CA VAL A 70 -0.71 -6.88 -14.26
C VAL A 70 0.16 -8.03 -13.75
N ALA A 71 1.23 -7.75 -12.99
CA ALA A 71 2.23 -8.79 -12.67
C ALA A 71 1.63 -9.96 -11.88
N LEU A 72 0.84 -9.69 -10.83
CA LEU A 72 0.14 -10.73 -10.05
C LEU A 72 -0.85 -11.53 -10.90
N ARG A 73 -1.36 -10.98 -12.01
CA ARG A 73 -2.24 -11.73 -12.92
C ARG A 73 -1.48 -12.64 -13.87
N VAL A 74 -0.20 -12.44 -14.08
CA VAL A 74 0.63 -13.25 -14.98
C VAL A 74 1.34 -14.38 -14.23
N VAL A 75 1.55 -14.22 -12.92
CA VAL A 75 2.22 -15.22 -12.08
C VAL A 75 1.21 -16.23 -11.53
N ASP A 76 1.50 -17.52 -11.70
CA ASP A 76 0.63 -18.63 -11.31
C ASP A 76 1.12 -19.41 -10.07
N ASP A 77 2.29 -19.08 -9.51
CA ASP A 77 2.85 -19.73 -8.31
C ASP A 77 2.84 -18.82 -7.07
N LEU A 78 2.60 -19.43 -5.90
CA LEU A 78 2.50 -18.72 -4.62
C LEU A 78 3.84 -18.12 -4.12
N PRO A 79 5.01 -18.78 -4.28
CA PRO A 79 6.30 -18.20 -3.89
C PRO A 79 6.58 -16.85 -4.59
N THR A 80 6.39 -16.78 -5.90
CA THR A 80 6.59 -15.54 -6.66
C THR A 80 5.58 -14.47 -6.28
N TRP A 81 4.31 -14.84 -6.03
CA TRP A 81 3.31 -13.93 -5.46
C TRP A 81 3.76 -13.34 -4.12
N ARG A 82 4.29 -14.16 -3.20
CA ARG A 82 4.79 -13.69 -1.91
C ARG A 82 5.96 -12.73 -2.07
N VAL A 83 6.88 -12.98 -3.01
CA VAL A 83 8.00 -12.05 -3.27
C VAL A 83 7.50 -10.70 -3.78
N LEU A 84 6.55 -10.68 -4.71
CA LEU A 84 5.96 -9.44 -5.23
C LEU A 84 5.20 -8.68 -4.13
N VAL A 85 4.36 -9.37 -3.37
CA VAL A 85 3.62 -8.78 -2.25
C VAL A 85 4.55 -8.28 -1.15
N PHE A 86 5.66 -8.97 -0.89
CA PHE A 86 6.69 -8.49 0.04
C PHE A 86 7.37 -7.21 -0.46
N GLY A 87 7.68 -7.12 -1.76
CA GLY A 87 8.19 -5.90 -2.36
C GLY A 87 7.25 -4.70 -2.16
N LEU A 88 5.95 -4.90 -2.32
CA LEU A 88 4.93 -3.88 -2.04
C LEU A 88 4.89 -3.51 -0.55
N ALA A 89 4.90 -4.52 0.33
CA ALA A 89 4.90 -4.31 1.79
C ALA A 89 6.10 -3.50 2.29
N LEU A 90 7.27 -3.64 1.66
CA LEU A 90 8.44 -2.80 1.97
C LEU A 90 8.18 -1.31 1.69
N CYS A 91 7.49 -1.01 0.60
CA CYS A 91 7.14 0.38 0.28
C CYS A 91 6.03 0.91 1.20
N ASP A 92 5.05 0.09 1.60
CA ASP A 92 4.07 0.50 2.62
C ASP A 92 4.72 0.78 3.98
N ALA A 93 5.72 -0.02 4.36
CA ALA A 93 6.51 0.23 5.55
C ALA A 93 7.24 1.59 5.45
N GLY A 94 7.70 1.96 4.25
CA GLY A 94 8.24 3.28 3.95
C GLY A 94 7.20 4.40 4.15
N HIS A 95 5.96 4.22 3.72
CA HIS A 95 4.88 5.18 3.96
C HIS A 95 4.55 5.32 5.45
N CYS A 96 4.46 4.21 6.17
CA CYS A 96 4.25 4.22 7.61
C CYS A 96 5.40 4.90 8.36
N TYR A 97 6.65 4.64 7.96
CA TYR A 97 7.83 5.31 8.49
C TYR A 97 7.78 6.81 8.23
N ALA A 98 7.43 7.26 7.03
CA ALA A 98 7.32 8.68 6.70
C ALA A 98 6.26 9.38 7.56
N ALA A 99 5.10 8.74 7.76
CA ALA A 99 4.06 9.25 8.64
C ALA A 99 4.53 9.35 10.11
N TRP A 100 5.16 8.30 10.62
CA TRP A 100 5.75 8.28 11.96
C TRP A 100 6.84 9.32 12.15
N TYR A 101 7.73 9.49 11.17
CA TYR A 101 8.79 10.49 11.21
C TYR A 101 8.24 11.92 11.25
N ALA A 102 7.17 12.19 10.50
CA ALA A 102 6.55 13.51 10.44
C ALA A 102 5.69 13.86 11.66
N MET A 103 4.96 12.88 12.22
CA MET A 103 4.02 13.08 13.33
C MET A 103 4.59 12.72 14.70
N GLY A 104 5.67 11.94 14.76
CA GLY A 104 6.19 11.35 15.98
C GLY A 104 5.29 10.23 16.54
N THR A 105 5.81 9.50 17.54
CA THR A 105 5.07 8.39 18.18
C THR A 105 3.77 8.87 18.82
N GLU A 106 3.78 9.99 19.53
CA GLU A 106 2.59 10.55 20.16
C GLU A 106 1.55 10.97 19.12
N GLY A 107 1.96 11.61 18.03
CA GLY A 107 1.06 12.03 16.97
C GLY A 107 0.42 10.86 16.21
N VAL A 108 1.15 9.77 15.96
CA VAL A 108 0.57 8.57 15.30
C VAL A 108 -0.31 7.76 16.25
N LEU A 109 -0.08 7.81 17.56
CA LEU A 109 -0.87 7.04 18.53
C LEU A 109 -2.07 7.80 19.09
N ASP A 110 -2.11 9.13 18.98
CA ASP A 110 -3.27 9.94 19.40
C ASP A 110 -4.36 10.00 18.33
N TRP A 111 -5.04 8.87 18.14
CA TRP A 111 -6.16 8.70 17.21
C TRP A 111 -7.34 9.64 17.50
N ALA A 112 -7.47 10.17 18.73
CA ALA A 112 -8.53 11.12 19.10
C ALA A 112 -8.24 12.53 18.57
N ALA A 113 -6.97 12.91 18.44
CA ALA A 113 -6.56 14.20 17.90
C ALA A 113 -6.51 14.26 16.36
N TRP A 114 -6.65 13.12 15.68
CA TRP A 114 -6.58 13.04 14.23
C TRP A 114 -7.73 13.78 13.54
N ARG A 115 -7.40 14.61 12.56
CA ARG A 115 -8.39 15.19 11.65
C ARG A 115 -8.95 14.09 10.75
N ALA A 116 -10.12 14.33 10.15
CA ALA A 116 -10.71 13.39 9.19
C ALA A 116 -9.73 13.01 8.04
N ARG A 117 -8.88 13.94 7.60
CA ARG A 117 -7.87 13.67 6.58
C ARG A 117 -6.69 12.83 7.09
N ASP A 118 -6.28 13.02 8.34
CA ASP A 118 -5.23 12.21 8.97
C ASP A 118 -5.70 10.76 9.15
N TRP A 119 -6.97 10.57 9.49
CA TRP A 119 -7.61 9.26 9.49
C TRP A 119 -7.50 8.58 8.13
N VAL A 120 -7.90 9.26 7.06
CA VAL A 120 -7.84 8.69 5.71
C VAL A 120 -6.39 8.34 5.33
N ALA A 121 -5.45 9.26 5.54
CA ALA A 121 -4.04 9.06 5.18
C ALA A 121 -3.42 7.89 5.96
N ASN A 122 -3.56 7.87 7.28
CA ASN A 122 -2.95 6.83 8.11
C ASN A 122 -3.61 5.47 7.91
N VAL A 123 -4.93 5.40 7.74
CA VAL A 123 -5.62 4.14 7.44
C VAL A 123 -5.17 3.60 6.08
N LEU A 124 -5.06 4.45 5.05
CA LEU A 124 -4.59 4.02 3.73
C LEU A 124 -3.10 3.65 3.71
N ASN A 125 -2.30 4.07 4.68
CA ASN A 125 -0.91 3.63 4.82
C ASN A 125 -0.79 2.30 5.59
N VAL A 126 -1.53 2.16 6.70
CA VAL A 126 -1.40 1.00 7.61
C VAL A 126 -2.20 -0.20 7.12
N LEU A 127 -3.40 0.00 6.56
CA LEU A 127 -4.28 -1.09 6.14
C LEU A 127 -3.63 -1.98 5.06
N PRO A 128 -3.03 -1.45 3.98
CA PRO A 128 -2.36 -2.29 2.98
C PRO A 128 -1.19 -3.08 3.59
N LEU A 129 -0.38 -2.44 4.45
CA LEU A 129 0.72 -3.11 5.14
C LEU A 129 0.22 -4.30 5.99
N VAL A 130 -0.88 -4.11 6.73
CA VAL A 130 -1.48 -5.17 7.55
C VAL A 130 -2.04 -6.30 6.69
N VAL A 131 -2.76 -5.98 5.61
CA VAL A 131 -3.34 -6.99 4.70
C VAL A 131 -2.24 -7.80 4.02
N ARG A 132 -1.17 -7.14 3.55
CA ARG A 132 -0.01 -7.80 2.96
C ARG A 132 0.76 -8.62 3.99
N GLY A 133 0.96 -8.10 5.20
CA GLY A 133 1.56 -8.84 6.30
C GLY A 133 0.79 -10.12 6.62
N ALA A 134 -0.54 -10.04 6.71
CA ALA A 134 -1.41 -11.20 6.90
C ALA A 134 -1.29 -12.21 5.76
N PHE A 135 -1.25 -11.74 4.51
CA PHE A 135 -1.03 -12.60 3.33
C PHE A 135 0.32 -13.32 3.39
N LEU A 136 1.40 -12.61 3.72
CA LEU A 136 2.77 -13.15 3.79
C LEU A 136 2.92 -14.17 4.92
N MET A 137 2.25 -13.95 6.04
CA MET A 137 2.17 -14.90 7.16
C MET A 137 1.25 -16.10 6.88
N GLY A 138 0.55 -16.13 5.74
CA GLY A 138 -0.36 -17.21 5.38
C GLY A 138 -1.68 -17.20 6.17
N VAL A 139 -2.07 -16.07 6.76
CA VAL A 139 -3.32 -15.97 7.53
C VAL A 139 -4.51 -16.27 6.63
N GLY A 140 -5.32 -17.26 7.01
CA GLY A 140 -6.50 -17.68 6.24
C GLY A 140 -6.17 -18.54 5.01
N MET A 141 -4.90 -18.78 4.68
CA MET A 141 -4.51 -19.80 3.71
C MET A 141 -4.61 -21.15 4.41
N GLY A 142 -5.67 -21.91 4.14
CA GLY A 142 -5.89 -23.23 4.75
C GLY A 142 -4.62 -24.07 4.68
N GLY A 143 -4.17 -24.58 5.84
CA GLY A 143 -2.90 -25.29 6.01
C GLY A 143 -2.82 -26.56 5.15
N GLY A 144 -2.47 -26.40 3.89
CA GLY A 144 -1.99 -27.47 3.05
C GLY A 144 -0.61 -27.84 3.55
N LYS A 145 -0.52 -28.97 4.25
CA LYS A 145 0.74 -29.63 4.61
C LYS A 145 1.76 -29.41 3.48
N GLU A 146 2.83 -28.67 3.77
CA GLU A 146 4.06 -28.79 3.00
C GLU A 146 4.44 -30.27 3.05
N GLY A 147 4.16 -30.98 1.95
CA GLY A 147 4.65 -32.32 1.74
C GLY A 147 6.17 -32.23 1.79
N GLY A 148 6.74 -32.81 2.86
CA GLY A 148 8.17 -32.83 3.09
C GLY A 148 8.91 -33.33 1.86
N ARG A 149 9.91 -32.56 1.45
CA ARG A 149 11.03 -33.08 0.65
C ARG A 149 12.05 -33.65 1.63
N THR A 150 11.92 -34.94 1.90
CA THR A 150 13.07 -35.83 2.11
C THR A 150 13.68 -36.17 0.76
#